data_AF-A0A6N9C172-F1
#
_entry.id   AF-A0A6N9C172-F1
#
_cell.length_a   1.000
_cell.length_b   1.000
_cell.length_c   1.000
_cell.angle_alpha   90.00
_cell.angle_beta   90.00
_cell.angle_gamma   90.00
#
_symmetry.space_group_name_H-M   'P 1'
#
loop_
_entity.id
_entity.type
_entity.pdbx_description
1 polymer ?
#
loop_
_entity_poly.entity_id
_entity_poly.type
_entity_poly.pdbx_seq_one_letter_code
_entity_poly.pdbx_strand_id
1 'polypeptide(L)'
;MPADVAFDTLAEAERLAKDGVAEADAKAITAHSARILGGLASREDLAHEVALLNSELRAVKAELRWIKIIGAGIVAILVGALGFGFNMLLGMTGDIATLQADISTVQSAIAAQGADIVAIKEAIQALAGGG
;
A
#
# COMPACT_ATOMS: atom_id res chain seq x y z
N MET A 1 -15.88 -13.22 42.98
CA MET A 1 -16.72 -14.44 42.98
C MET A 1 -15.78 -15.60 42.68
N PRO A 2 -15.54 -16.54 43.62
CA PRO A 2 -14.59 -17.61 43.41
C PRO A 2 -15.18 -18.66 42.45
N ALA A 3 -14.33 -19.18 41.57
CA ALA A 3 -14.66 -20.06 40.45
C ALA A 3 -14.96 -21.52 40.84
N ASP A 4 -15.41 -21.75 42.08
CA ASP A 4 -15.42 -23.08 42.71
C ASP A 4 -16.83 -23.63 42.97
N VAL A 5 -17.82 -23.14 42.21
CA VAL A 5 -19.18 -23.66 42.24
C VAL A 5 -19.46 -24.33 40.90
N ALA A 6 -18.71 -25.39 40.60
CA ALA A 6 -19.19 -26.36 39.64
C ALA A 6 -20.48 -26.92 40.26
N PHE A 7 -21.63 -26.56 39.68
CA PHE A 7 -22.92 -27.10 40.07
C PHE A 7 -22.82 -28.62 40.00
N ASP A 8 -22.74 -29.29 41.15
CA ASP A 8 -22.75 -30.74 41.23
C ASP A 8 -24.18 -31.19 40.93
N THR A 9 -24.45 -31.37 39.64
CA THR A 9 -25.77 -31.70 39.09
C THR A 9 -26.33 -32.99 39.67
N LEU A 10 -25.49 -33.88 40.20
CA LEU A 10 -25.92 -35.11 40.84
C LEU A 10 -26.48 -34.82 42.25
N ALA A 11 -25.76 -34.03 43.04
CA ALA A 11 -26.21 -33.60 44.38
C ALA A 11 -27.49 -32.76 44.32
N GLU A 12 -27.61 -31.88 43.31
CA GLU A 12 -28.81 -31.07 43.11
C GLU A 12 -30.02 -31.90 42.61
N ALA A 13 -29.78 -32.93 41.79
CA ALA A 13 -30.83 -33.87 41.37
C ALA A 13 -31.34 -34.73 42.55
N GLU A 14 -30.44 -35.18 43.42
CA GLU A 14 -30.81 -35.89 44.66
C GLU A 14 -31.61 -34.99 45.62
N ARG A 15 -31.25 -33.70 45.72
CA ARG A 15 -32.01 -32.71 46.51
C ARG A 15 -33.42 -32.53 45.97
N LEU A 16 -33.57 -32.34 44.66
CA LEU A 16 -34.87 -32.14 44.01
C LEU A 16 -35.78 -33.38 44.09
N ALA A 17 -35.21 -34.59 43.99
CA ALA A 17 -35.94 -35.84 44.21
C ALA A 17 -36.47 -35.97 45.65
N LYS A 18 -35.71 -35.47 46.62
CA LYS A 18 -36.11 -35.46 48.05
C LYS A 18 -37.17 -34.40 48.36
N ASP A 19 -37.17 -33.29 47.62
CA ASP A 19 -38.16 -32.21 47.72
C ASP A 19 -39.47 -32.51 46.96
N GLY A 20 -39.65 -33.74 46.44
CA GLY A 20 -40.91 -34.19 45.84
C GLY A 20 -41.15 -33.68 44.42
N VAL A 21 -40.12 -33.17 43.76
CA VAL A 21 -40.18 -32.83 42.32
C VAL A 21 -40.33 -34.13 41.55
N ALA A 22 -41.38 -34.24 40.73
CA ALA A 22 -41.70 -35.44 39.97
C ALA A 22 -40.46 -35.91 39.18
N GLU A 23 -40.18 -37.21 39.19
CA GLU A 23 -38.98 -37.83 38.60
C GLU A 23 -38.74 -37.41 37.12
N ALA A 24 -39.81 -37.04 36.41
CA ALA A 24 -39.78 -36.48 35.06
C ALA A 24 -39.13 -35.09 34.97
N ASP A 25 -39.37 -34.21 35.94
CA ASP A 25 -38.84 -32.83 35.96
C ASP A 25 -37.37 -32.81 36.36
N ALA A 26 -36.95 -33.67 37.29
CA ALA A 26 -35.53 -33.86 37.61
C ALA A 26 -34.75 -34.38 36.39
N LYS A 27 -35.30 -35.35 35.65
CA LYS A 27 -34.70 -35.84 34.39
C LYS A 27 -34.63 -34.77 33.31
N ALA A 28 -35.66 -33.93 33.20
CA ALA A 28 -35.69 -32.84 32.24
C ALA A 28 -34.63 -31.78 32.56
N ILE A 29 -34.42 -31.46 33.84
CA ILE A 29 -33.37 -30.54 34.29
C ILE A 29 -31.98 -31.11 33.98
N THR A 30 -31.72 -32.38 34.30
CA THR A 30 -30.42 -33.04 34.01
C THR A 30 -30.15 -33.17 32.52
N ALA A 31 -31.17 -33.48 31.71
CA ALA A 31 -31.04 -33.52 30.26
C ALA A 31 -30.83 -32.11 29.67
N HIS A 32 -31.49 -31.09 30.23
CA HIS A 32 -31.32 -29.71 29.80
C HIS A 32 -29.93 -29.18 30.14
N SER A 33 -29.41 -29.46 31.33
CA SER A 33 -28.05 -29.07 31.74
C SER A 33 -26.98 -29.84 30.99
N ALA A 34 -27.17 -31.13 30.69
CA ALA A 34 -26.29 -31.89 29.80
C ALA A 34 -26.28 -31.31 28.36
N ARG A 35 -27.42 -30.81 27.87
CA ARG A 35 -27.53 -30.15 26.55
C ARG A 35 -26.88 -28.77 26.53
N ILE A 36 -26.95 -28.03 27.64
CA ILE A 36 -26.24 -26.76 27.82
C ILE A 36 -24.73 -27.01 27.88
N LEU A 37 -24.28 -27.95 28.72
CA LEU A 37 -22.86 -28.33 28.86
C LEU A 37 -22.27 -28.95 27.58
N GLY A 38 -23.06 -29.72 26.83
CA GLY A 38 -22.66 -30.28 25.54
C GLY A 38 -22.66 -29.27 24.38
N GLY A 39 -23.26 -28.08 24.57
CA GLY A 39 -23.24 -26.97 23.61
C GLY A 39 -22.26 -25.84 23.97
N LEU A 40 -21.75 -25.82 25.21
CA LEU A 40 -20.63 -24.98 25.62
C LEU A 40 -19.35 -25.64 25.14
N ALA A 41 -18.68 -25.04 24.15
CA ALA A 41 -17.31 -25.40 23.79
C ALA A 41 -16.50 -25.56 25.08
N SER A 42 -15.84 -26.70 25.25
CA SER A 42 -15.09 -26.96 26.48
C SER A 42 -14.02 -25.87 26.65
N ARG A 43 -13.55 -25.65 27.87
CA ARG A 43 -12.43 -24.72 28.10
C ARG A 43 -11.21 -25.07 27.23
N GLU A 44 -11.03 -26.34 26.90
CA GLU A 44 -9.97 -26.82 26.01
C GLU A 44 -10.22 -26.41 24.55
N ASP A 45 -11.46 -26.50 24.07
CA ASP A 45 -11.83 -26.05 22.71
C ASP A 45 -11.62 -24.55 22.53
N LEU A 46 -12.05 -23.76 23.52
CA LEU A 46 -11.83 -22.31 23.53
C LEU A 46 -10.34 -21.96 23.60
N ALA A 47 -9.56 -22.69 24.39
CA ALA A 47 -8.11 -22.48 24.46
C ALA A 47 -7.41 -22.83 23.14
N HIS A 48 -7.86 -23.90 22.47
CA HIS A 48 -7.36 -24.30 21.16
C HIS A 48 -7.70 -23.24 20.09
N GLU A 49 -8.94 -22.75 20.06
CA GLU A 49 -9.37 -21.73 19.10
C GLU A 49 -8.64 -20.40 19.32
N VAL A 50 -8.43 -19.97 20.57
CA VAL A 50 -7.63 -18.79 20.91
C VAL A 50 -6.16 -18.96 20.50
N ALA A 51 -5.59 -20.16 20.62
CA ALA A 51 -4.23 -20.43 20.16
C ALA A 51 -4.13 -20.34 18.63
N LEU A 52 -5.13 -20.84 17.93
CA LEU A 52 -5.22 -20.82 16.47
C LEU A 52 -5.38 -19.37 15.95
N LEU A 53 -6.32 -18.60 16.51
CA LEU A 53 -6.49 -17.17 16.21
C LEU A 53 -5.22 -16.35 16.49
N ASN A 54 -4.51 -16.66 17.57
CA ASN A 54 -3.23 -16.00 17.85
C ASN A 54 -2.14 -16.36 16.83
N SER A 55 -2.14 -17.60 16.32
CA SER A 55 -1.21 -18.00 15.26
C SER A 55 -1.50 -17.28 13.95
N GLU A 56 -2.78 -17.21 13.55
CA GLU A 56 -3.23 -16.51 12.35
C GLU A 56 -2.95 -15.01 12.44
N LEU A 57 -3.22 -14.40 13.60
CA LEU A 57 -2.92 -12.99 13.81
C LEU A 57 -1.43 -12.67 13.68
N ARG A 58 -0.55 -13.59 14.13
CA ARG A 58 0.91 -13.43 13.94
C ARG A 58 1.28 -13.55 12.46
N ALA A 59 0.69 -14.49 11.73
CA ALA A 59 0.92 -14.66 10.30
C ALA A 59 0.50 -13.40 9.52
N VAL A 60 -0.72 -12.89 9.73
CA VAL A 60 -1.23 -11.67 9.09
C VAL A 60 -0.37 -10.46 9.42
N LYS A 61 0.11 -10.32 10.66
CA LYS A 61 1.03 -9.23 11.03
C LYS A 61 2.38 -9.32 10.30
N ALA A 62 2.89 -10.53 10.09
CA ALA A 62 4.12 -10.75 9.33
C ALA A 62 3.94 -10.40 7.84
N GLU A 63 2.84 -10.82 7.24
CA GLU A 63 2.49 -10.45 5.85
C GLU A 63 2.32 -8.95 5.69
N LEU A 64 1.61 -8.29 6.62
CA LEU A 64 1.45 -6.84 6.59
C LEU A 64 2.80 -6.11 6.72
N ARG A 65 3.72 -6.62 7.54
CA ARG A 65 5.08 -6.06 7.64
C ARG A 65 5.83 -6.22 6.31
N TRP A 66 5.74 -7.38 5.67
CA TRP A 66 6.33 -7.61 4.35
C TRP A 66 5.76 -6.69 3.27
N ILE A 67 4.43 -6.55 3.21
CA ILE A 67 3.76 -5.64 2.27
C ILE A 67 4.20 -4.19 2.49
N LYS A 68 4.35 -3.75 3.74
CA LYS A 68 4.85 -2.39 4.03
C LYS A 68 6.28 -2.18 3.53
N ILE A 69 7.16 -3.18 3.70
CA ILE A 69 8.55 -3.10 3.25
C ILE A 69 8.61 -3.07 1.71
N ILE A 70 7.94 -4.01 1.05
CA ILE A 70 7.93 -4.10 -0.41
C ILE A 70 7.25 -2.86 -1.01
N GLY A 71 6.11 -2.45 -0.46
CA GLY A 71 5.37 -1.26 -0.89
C GLY A 71 6.21 0.01 -0.77
N ALA A 72 6.94 0.19 0.33
CA ALA A 72 7.87 1.32 0.47
C ALA A 72 8.98 1.29 -0.59
N GLY A 73 9.53 0.11 -0.90
CA GLY A 73 10.53 -0.06 -1.95
C GLY A 73 10.00 0.32 -3.35
N ILE A 74 8.80 -0.16 -3.71
CA ILE A 74 8.16 0.18 -4.99
C ILE A 74 7.93 1.69 -5.09
N VAL A 75 7.39 2.31 -4.04
CA VAL A 75 7.16 3.77 -4.01
C VAL A 75 8.48 4.53 -4.16
N ALA A 76 9.54 4.12 -3.45
CA ALA A 76 10.85 4.76 -3.56
C ALA A 76 11.41 4.70 -4.99
N ILE A 77 11.28 3.55 -5.67
CA ILE A 77 11.70 3.39 -7.07
C ILE A 77 10.90 4.31 -8.00
N LEU A 78 9.57 4.34 -7.84
CA LEU A 78 8.70 5.18 -8.67
C LEU A 78 9.02 6.67 -8.50
N VAL A 79 9.14 7.13 -7.26
CA VAL A 79 9.49 8.54 -6.96
C VAL A 79 10.88 8.88 -7.48
N GLY A 80 11.86 7.98 -7.32
CA GLY A 80 13.21 8.15 -7.86
C GLY A 80 13.24 8.27 -9.37
N ALA A 81 12.53 7.37 -10.09
CA ALA A 81 12.45 7.39 -11.54
C ALA A 81 11.76 8.67 -12.07
N LEU A 82 10.67 9.10 -11.43
CA LEU A 82 9.99 10.34 -11.77
C LEU A 82 10.88 11.57 -11.53
N GLY A 83 11.59 11.61 -10.40
CA GLY A 83 12.52 12.70 -10.08
C GLY A 83 13.71 12.77 -11.05
N PHE A 84 14.25 11.61 -11.45
CA PHE A 84 15.29 11.53 -12.47
C PHE A 84 14.78 12.02 -13.84
N GLY A 85 13.63 11.51 -14.29
CA GLY A 85 13.03 11.92 -15.56
C GLY A 85 12.71 13.41 -15.62
N PHE A 86 12.22 14.00 -14.52
CA PHE A 86 11.95 15.43 -14.44
C PHE A 86 13.23 16.27 -14.55
N ASN A 87 14.30 15.89 -13.85
CA ASN A 87 15.59 16.59 -13.98
C ASN A 87 16.15 16.51 -15.40
N MET A 88 16.03 15.35 -16.06
CA MET A 88 16.44 15.20 -17.45
C MET A 88 15.64 16.13 -18.38
N LEU A 89 14.33 16.23 -18.18
CA LEU A 89 13.47 17.14 -18.95
C LEU A 89 13.86 18.62 -18.76
N LEU A 90 14.20 19.03 -17.53
CA LEU A 90 14.69 20.38 -17.26
C LEU A 90 16.02 20.65 -17.98
N GLY A 91 16.95 19.69 -17.95
CA GLY A 91 18.22 19.77 -18.68
C GLY A 91 18.00 19.97 -20.18
N MET A 92 17.15 19.14 -20.80
CA MET A 92 16.81 19.27 -22.22
C MET A 92 16.18 20.63 -22.55
N THR A 93 15.37 21.19 -21.66
CA THR A 93 14.78 22.51 -21.86
C THR A 93 15.85 23.61 -21.88
N GLY A 94 16.87 23.51 -21.01
CA GLY A 94 18.02 24.41 -21.02
C GLY A 94 18.87 24.30 -22.27
N ASP A 95 19.11 23.07 -22.74
CA ASP A 95 19.86 22.81 -23.98
C ASP A 95 19.13 23.40 -25.19
N ILE A 96 17.80 23.23 -25.26
CA ILE A 96 16.97 23.82 -26.33
C ILE A 96 17.07 25.35 -26.33
N ALA A 97 16.99 25.99 -25.16
CA ALA A 97 17.13 27.45 -25.05
C ALA A 97 18.50 27.94 -25.54
N THR A 98 19.56 27.20 -25.21
CA THR A 98 20.92 27.49 -25.67
C THR A 98 21.03 27.37 -27.19
N LEU A 99 20.52 26.27 -27.77
CA LEU A 99 20.50 26.06 -29.21
C LEU A 99 19.70 27.13 -29.96
N GLN A 100 18.59 27.61 -29.38
CA GLN A 100 17.81 28.71 -29.97
C GLN A 100 18.62 30.02 -30.03
N ALA A 101 19.37 30.34 -28.97
CA ALA A 101 20.25 31.51 -28.94
C ALA A 101 21.38 31.39 -29.97
N ASP A 102 21.99 30.21 -30.09
CA ASP A 102 23.05 29.94 -31.07
C ASP A 102 22.52 30.08 -32.51
N ILE A 103 21.34 29.53 -32.80
CA ILE A 103 20.68 29.66 -34.11
C ILE A 103 20.43 31.13 -34.44
N SER A 104 19.95 31.94 -33.48
CA SER A 104 19.70 33.37 -33.70
C SER A 104 21.00 34.14 -34.01
N THR A 105 22.09 33.79 -33.33
CA THR A 105 23.42 34.36 -33.58
C THR A 105 23.91 34.02 -34.99
N VAL A 106 23.78 32.75 -35.39
CA VAL A 106 24.16 32.29 -36.74
C VAL A 106 23.31 32.97 -37.82
N GLN A 107 21.99 33.11 -37.60
CA GLN A 107 21.10 33.80 -38.53
C GLN A 107 21.53 35.26 -38.73
N SER A 108 21.91 35.95 -37.66
CA SER A 108 22.38 37.34 -37.72
C SER A 108 23.70 37.44 -38.50
N ALA A 109 24.62 36.51 -38.29
CA ALA A 109 25.88 36.45 -39.02
C ALA A 109 25.67 36.19 -40.52
N ILE A 110 24.77 35.27 -40.88
CA ILE A 110 24.42 34.98 -42.28
C ILE A 110 23.80 36.22 -42.93
N ALA A 111 22.92 36.94 -42.25
CA ALA A 111 22.33 38.16 -42.78
C ALA A 111 23.38 39.25 -43.06
N ALA A 112 24.33 39.43 -42.14
CA ALA A 112 25.45 40.36 -42.32
C ALA A 112 26.33 39.97 -43.52
N GLN A 113 26.72 38.69 -43.61
CA GLN A 113 27.49 38.18 -44.76
C GLN A 113 26.72 38.36 -46.09
N GLY A 114 25.40 38.16 -46.08
CA GLY A 114 24.55 38.41 -47.23
C GLY A 114 24.60 39.87 -47.69
N ALA A 115 24.57 40.82 -46.76
CA ALA A 115 24.72 42.24 -47.07
C ALA A 115 26.10 42.58 -47.63
N ASP A 116 27.17 42.02 -47.05
CA ASP A 116 28.54 42.20 -47.53
C ASP A 116 28.71 41.69 -48.97
N ILE A 117 28.13 40.53 -49.29
CA ILE A 117 28.16 39.97 -50.65
C ILE A 117 27.48 40.91 -51.66
N VAL A 118 26.34 41.50 -51.29
CA VAL A 118 25.64 42.47 -52.16
C VAL A 118 26.52 43.70 -52.40
N ALA A 119 27.08 44.28 -51.34
CA ALA A 119 27.95 45.45 -51.45
C ALA A 119 29.19 45.18 -52.32
N ILE A 120 29.83 44.01 -52.15
CA ILE A 120 30.96 43.59 -52.98
C ILE A 120 30.53 43.46 -54.45
N LYS A 121 29.37 42.85 -54.72
CA LYS A 121 28.86 42.70 -56.08
C LYS A 121 28.62 44.05 -56.77
N GLU A 122 28.04 45.01 -56.05
CA GLU A 122 27.82 46.37 -56.54
C GLU A 122 29.15 47.08 -56.84
N ALA A 123 30.13 46.97 -55.94
CA ALA A 123 31.47 47.56 -56.13
C ALA A 123 32.18 46.97 -57.38
N ILE A 124 32.09 45.66 -57.59
CA ILE A 124 32.65 44.99 -58.78
C ILE A 124 31.98 45.51 -60.06
N GLN A 125 30.65 45.68 -60.07
CA GLN A 125 29.94 46.21 -61.23
C GLN A 125 30.33 47.64 -61.56
N ALA A 126 30.48 48.49 -60.54
CA ALA A 126 30.92 49.86 -60.71
C ALA A 126 32.34 49.94 -61.32
N LEU A 127 33.25 49.07 -60.86
CA LEU A 127 34.61 48.97 -61.42
C LEU A 127 34.61 48.48 -62.88
N ALA A 128 33.74 47.53 -63.21
CA ALA A 128 33.65 46.97 -64.57
C ALA A 128 33.00 47.94 -65.59
N GLY A 129 32.10 48.83 -65.14
CA GLY A 129 31.42 49.80 -66.01
C GLY A 129 32.10 51.17 -66.12
N GLY A 130 33.15 51.42 -65.33
CA GLY A 130 33.89 52.70 -65.28
C GLY A 130 35.18 52.74 -66.10
N GLY A 131 35.42 51.76 -66.98
CA GLY A 131 36.58 51.66 -67.87
C GLY A 131 36.24 51.89 -69.33
#